data_AF-A0A0H3VEH5-F1
#
_entry.id   AF-A0A0H3VEH5-F1
#
_cell.length_a   1.000
_cell.length_b   1.000
_cell.length_c   1.000
_cell.angle_alpha   90.00
_cell.angle_beta   90.00
_cell.angle_gamma   90.00
#
_symmetry.space_group_name_H-M   'P 1'
#
loop_
_entity.id
_entity.type
_entity.pdbx_description
1 polymer ?
#
loop_
_entity_poly.entity_id
_entity_poly.type
_entity_poly.pdbx_seq_one_letter_code
_entity_poly.pdbx_strand_id
1 'polypeptide(L)'
;PWISNIHEKKGLTKYKSSPEKWSTASDPYSDFEKVTGRIDKNVSPEARHPLVAAYPIVHVDMENIILSKNEDQSTQNTDSQTRTISKNTSTSRTHTSEVHGNAEVHASFFDIGGSVSAGFSNSNSSTVAIDHSLSLAGERTWAETMGLNTADTARLNANIRYVNTGTAPIYNVLPTTSLV
;
A
#
# COMPACT_ATOMS: atom_id res chain seq x y z
N PRO A 1 -5.26 -14.33 37.01
CA PRO A 1 -6.23 -15.00 36.11
C PRO A 1 -7.37 -14.04 35.75
N TRP A 2 -8.00 -14.21 34.59
CA TRP A 2 -9.14 -13.37 34.19
C TRP A 2 -10.40 -13.73 34.98
N ILE A 3 -11.09 -12.72 35.52
CA ILE A 3 -12.33 -12.83 36.29
C ILE A 3 -13.35 -11.85 35.69
N SER A 4 -14.38 -12.36 35.02
CA SER A 4 -15.34 -11.56 34.23
C SER A 4 -16.03 -10.48 35.06
N ASN A 5 -16.61 -10.85 36.20
CA ASN A 5 -17.37 -9.96 37.08
C ASN A 5 -16.54 -8.82 37.72
N ILE A 6 -15.21 -8.89 37.69
CA ILE A 6 -14.31 -7.85 38.20
C ILE A 6 -13.71 -7.04 37.05
N HIS A 7 -13.22 -7.70 36.01
CA HIS A 7 -12.42 -7.06 34.97
C HIS A 7 -13.25 -6.42 33.85
N GLU A 8 -14.39 -7.00 33.50
CA GLU A 8 -15.28 -6.42 32.48
C GLU A 8 -15.82 -5.07 32.95
N LYS A 9 -16.18 -4.97 34.23
CA LYS A 9 -16.61 -3.71 34.86
C LYS A 9 -15.54 -2.62 34.86
N LYS A 10 -14.27 -2.99 34.74
CA LYS A 10 -13.12 -2.08 34.69
C LYS A 10 -12.66 -1.78 33.26
N GLY A 11 -13.34 -2.33 32.24
CA GLY A 11 -12.95 -2.14 30.83
C GLY A 11 -11.61 -2.77 30.47
N LEU A 12 -11.15 -3.78 31.21
CA LEU A 12 -9.89 -4.46 30.92
C LEU A 12 -10.05 -5.43 29.75
N THR A 13 -8.98 -5.65 28.99
CA THR A 13 -8.98 -6.61 27.88
C THR A 13 -8.61 -8.01 28.38
N LYS A 14 -9.35 -9.03 27.94
CA LYS A 14 -9.04 -10.43 28.20
C LYS A 14 -8.09 -10.95 27.12
N TYR A 15 -6.90 -11.40 27.51
CA TYR A 15 -5.95 -12.03 26.61
C TYR A 15 -6.01 -13.55 26.69
N LYS A 16 -5.82 -14.21 25.55
CA LYS A 16 -5.53 -15.64 25.43
C LYS A 16 -4.39 -15.81 24.43
N SER A 17 -3.51 -16.75 24.69
CA SER A 17 -2.35 -17.07 23.88
C SER A 17 -2.01 -18.56 23.96
N SER A 18 -1.14 -19.04 23.08
CA SER A 18 -0.63 -20.40 23.14
C SER A 18 0.44 -20.53 24.22
N PRO A 19 0.35 -21.51 25.14
CA PRO A 19 1.41 -21.78 26.11
C PRO A 19 2.64 -22.45 25.49
N GLU A 20 2.52 -22.95 24.26
CA GLU A 20 3.58 -23.69 23.54
C GLU A 20 4.39 -22.79 22.60
N LYS A 21 4.00 -21.51 22.45
CA LYS A 21 4.67 -20.56 21.57
C LYS A 21 5.21 -19.38 22.37
N TRP A 22 6.45 -18.99 22.07
CA TRP A 22 7.04 -17.77 22.63
C TRP A 22 6.30 -16.49 22.16
N SER A 23 5.96 -16.44 20.85
CA SER A 23 5.04 -15.47 20.25
C SER A 23 3.91 -16.22 19.56
N THR A 24 2.68 -16.02 20.03
CA THR A 24 1.50 -16.68 19.47
C THR A 24 1.24 -16.22 18.03
N ALA A 25 1.44 -14.92 17.75
CA ALA A 25 1.33 -14.35 16.41
C ALA A 25 2.55 -14.60 15.49
N SER A 26 3.57 -15.31 15.97
CA SER A 26 4.82 -15.58 15.24
C SER A 26 5.58 -14.31 14.79
N ASP A 27 5.48 -13.23 15.56
CA ASP A 27 6.19 -11.98 15.31
C ASP A 27 7.37 -11.83 16.28
N PRO A 28 8.21 -10.77 16.17
CA PRO A 28 9.45 -10.68 16.94
C PRO A 28 9.22 -10.24 18.40
N TYR A 29 7.99 -10.34 18.93
CA TYR A 29 7.66 -9.98 20.29
C TYR A 29 6.91 -11.10 20.98
N SER A 30 7.34 -11.48 22.18
CA SER A 30 6.64 -12.47 22.97
C SER A 30 5.25 -12.02 23.40
N ASP A 31 4.40 -12.98 23.73
CA ASP A 31 3.06 -12.70 24.25
C ASP A 31 3.10 -11.83 25.51
N PHE A 32 4.13 -12.01 26.34
CA PHE A 32 4.37 -11.22 27.55
C PHE A 32 4.84 -9.80 27.25
N GLU A 33 5.78 -9.62 26.32
CA GLU A 33 6.27 -8.30 25.92
C GLU A 33 5.14 -7.43 25.36
N LYS A 34 4.26 -8.02 24.54
CA LYS A 34 3.09 -7.35 23.98
C LYS A 34 2.13 -6.82 25.05
N VAL A 35 1.70 -7.69 25.97
CA VAL A 35 0.70 -7.31 27.00
C VAL A 35 1.28 -6.42 28.10
N THR A 36 2.60 -6.47 28.33
CA THR A 36 3.27 -5.59 29.31
C THR A 36 3.78 -4.29 28.71
N GLY A 37 3.67 -4.12 27.38
CA GLY A 37 4.17 -2.94 26.68
C GLY A 37 5.70 -2.85 26.64
N ARG A 38 6.42 -3.96 26.88
CA ARG A 38 7.88 -4.07 26.69
C ARG A 38 8.23 -4.28 25.21
N ILE A 39 7.67 -3.42 24.39
CA ILE A 39 7.73 -3.43 22.93
C ILE A 39 7.99 -2.00 22.46
N ASP A 40 8.44 -1.82 21.22
CA ASP A 40 8.56 -0.47 20.66
C ASP A 40 7.21 0.28 20.76
N LYS A 41 7.26 1.52 21.23
CA LYS A 41 6.07 2.36 21.43
C LYS A 41 5.35 2.71 20.12
N ASN A 42 6.05 2.64 19.00
CA ASN A 42 5.53 2.85 17.65
C ASN A 42 4.78 1.63 17.11
N VAL A 43 4.82 0.47 17.78
CA VAL A 43 3.93 -0.65 17.46
C VAL A 43 2.52 -0.29 17.89
N SER A 44 1.57 -0.47 16.97
CA SER A 44 0.20 -0.04 17.14
C SER A 44 -0.48 -0.68 18.37
N PRO A 45 -1.41 0.03 19.04
CA PRO A 45 -2.08 -0.46 20.25
C PRO A 45 -2.80 -1.81 20.06
N GLU A 46 -3.34 -2.07 18.88
CA GLU A 46 -4.01 -3.33 18.53
C GLU A 46 -3.06 -4.53 18.51
N ALA A 47 -1.79 -4.33 18.12
CA ALA A 47 -0.76 -5.38 18.10
C ALA A 47 -0.16 -5.66 19.49
N ARG A 48 -0.65 -5.01 20.54
CA ARG A 48 -0.41 -5.41 21.93
C ARG A 48 -1.18 -6.66 22.33
N HIS A 49 -2.16 -7.08 21.52
CA HIS A 49 -2.84 -8.35 21.71
C HIS A 49 -1.97 -9.51 21.16
N PRO A 50 -1.71 -10.59 21.93
CA PRO A 50 -0.90 -11.73 21.49
C PRO A 50 -1.33 -12.40 20.18
N LEU A 51 -2.62 -12.29 19.84
CA LEU A 51 -3.21 -12.83 18.60
C LEU A 51 -3.14 -11.89 17.39
N VAL A 52 -2.69 -10.64 17.56
CA VAL A 52 -2.54 -9.68 16.47
C VAL A 52 -1.06 -9.51 16.20
N ALA A 53 -0.62 -9.84 14.99
CA ALA A 53 0.77 -9.71 14.60
C ALA A 53 1.19 -8.24 14.51
N ALA A 54 2.39 -7.93 15.00
CA ALA A 54 3.11 -6.68 14.80
C ALA A 54 3.93 -6.80 13.51
N TYR A 55 3.40 -6.32 12.39
CA TYR A 55 4.07 -6.40 11.09
C TYR A 55 3.81 -5.13 10.26
N PRO A 56 4.82 -4.60 9.55
CA PRO A 56 4.64 -3.44 8.69
C PRO A 56 3.94 -3.84 7.38
N ILE A 57 3.16 -2.92 6.82
CA ILE A 57 2.57 -3.06 5.49
C ILE A 57 2.80 -1.73 4.77
N VAL A 58 3.76 -1.71 3.84
CA VAL A 58 4.13 -0.47 3.13
C VAL A 58 3.58 -0.48 1.71
N HIS A 59 3.07 0.67 1.29
CA HIS A 59 2.78 0.98 -0.11
C HIS A 59 3.29 2.38 -0.44
N VAL A 60 3.27 2.72 -1.73
CA VAL A 60 3.64 4.04 -2.22
C VAL A 60 2.38 4.81 -2.60
N ASP A 61 2.30 6.04 -2.12
CA ASP A 61 1.30 7.02 -2.52
C ASP A 61 1.95 8.02 -3.49
N MET A 62 1.41 8.15 -4.69
CA MET A 62 1.81 9.17 -5.65
C MET A 62 0.90 10.40 -5.47
N GLU A 63 1.48 11.54 -5.12
CA GLU A 63 0.74 12.78 -4.83
C GLU A 63 0.52 13.64 -6.08
N ASN A 64 1.51 13.66 -6.98
CA ASN A 64 1.42 14.35 -8.26
C ASN A 64 2.44 13.79 -9.26
N ILE A 65 2.15 14.07 -10.54
CA ILE A 65 3.03 13.76 -11.67
C ILE A 65 3.37 15.01 -12.46
N ILE A 66 4.56 15.00 -13.03
CA ILE A 66 5.08 16.02 -13.95
C ILE A 66 5.62 15.29 -15.18
N LEU A 67 4.97 15.50 -16.31
CA LEU A 67 5.39 14.99 -17.61
C LEU A 67 6.17 16.06 -18.37
N SER A 68 7.34 15.67 -18.89
CA SER A 68 8.24 16.56 -19.64
C SER A 68 8.71 15.88 -20.92
N LYS A 69 8.82 16.61 -22.03
CA LYS A 69 9.43 16.09 -23.27
C LYS A 69 10.93 15.88 -23.06
N ASN A 70 11.47 14.77 -23.53
CA ASN A 70 12.92 14.53 -23.52
C ASN A 70 13.65 15.43 -24.52
N GLU A 71 14.79 15.95 -24.10
CA GLU A 71 15.72 16.64 -24.99
C GLU A 71 16.47 15.58 -25.81
N ASP A 72 16.61 15.83 -27.11
CA ASP A 72 17.40 15.00 -28.02
C ASP A 72 18.61 15.77 -28.56
N GLN A 73 19.57 15.06 -29.16
CA GLN A 73 20.79 15.69 -29.69
C GLN A 73 20.52 16.66 -30.86
N SER A 74 19.34 16.58 -31.48
CA SER A 74 18.86 17.54 -32.48
C SER A 74 18.28 18.83 -31.88
N THR A 75 18.00 18.85 -30.57
CA THR A 75 17.48 20.02 -29.87
C THR A 75 18.63 20.99 -29.58
N GLN A 76 18.91 21.86 -30.55
CA GLN A 76 19.99 22.85 -30.45
C GLN A 76 19.63 24.06 -29.55
N ASN A 77 18.36 24.22 -29.21
CA ASN A 77 17.84 25.35 -28.43
C ASN A 77 17.05 24.86 -27.21
N THR A 78 17.58 25.11 -26.02
CA THR A 78 16.94 24.78 -24.73
C THR A 78 16.06 25.91 -24.17
N ASP A 79 16.04 27.09 -24.80
CA ASP A 79 15.25 28.27 -24.36
C ASP A 79 13.79 28.23 -24.85
N SER A 80 13.32 27.09 -25.36
CA SER A 80 11.91 26.92 -25.72
C SER A 80 11.03 27.03 -24.46
N GLN A 81 9.88 27.71 -24.57
CA GLN A 81 8.93 27.86 -23.46
C GLN A 81 8.60 26.50 -22.83
N THR A 82 8.60 26.44 -21.50
CA THR A 82 8.33 25.21 -20.72
C THR A 82 7.01 24.57 -21.12
N ARG A 83 7.07 23.38 -21.74
CA ARG A 83 5.90 22.57 -22.12
C ARG A 83 5.81 21.31 -21.26
N THR A 84 5.49 21.51 -19.99
CA THR A 84 5.30 20.44 -19.01
C THR A 84 3.84 20.31 -18.62
N ILE A 85 3.38 19.09 -18.38
CA ILE A 85 2.05 18.82 -17.82
C ILE A 85 2.22 18.39 -16.36
N SER A 86 1.68 19.18 -15.44
CA SER A 86 1.63 18.83 -14.02
C SER A 86 0.20 18.52 -13.63
N LYS A 87 0.00 17.37 -12.97
CA LYS A 87 -1.32 16.92 -12.51
C LYS A 87 -1.23 16.35 -11.11
N ASN A 88 -2.23 16.67 -10.29
CA ASN A 88 -2.42 15.99 -9.02
C ASN A 88 -2.89 14.56 -9.26
N THR A 89 -2.56 13.68 -8.33
CA THR A 89 -2.98 12.29 -8.37
C THR A 89 -3.67 11.88 -7.07
N SER A 90 -4.50 10.85 -7.15
CA SER A 90 -5.11 10.21 -6.01
C SER A 90 -4.75 8.73 -6.03
N THR A 91 -4.08 8.26 -4.99
CA THR A 91 -3.66 6.86 -4.90
C THR A 91 -4.59 6.07 -4.00
N SER A 92 -5.07 4.94 -4.49
CA SER A 92 -5.81 3.97 -3.70
C SER A 92 -4.97 2.72 -3.51
N ARG A 93 -4.83 2.26 -2.26
CA ARG A 93 -4.25 0.95 -1.97
C ARG A 93 -5.21 -0.13 -2.45
N THR A 94 -4.75 -0.99 -3.34
CA THR A 94 -5.52 -2.10 -3.87
C THR A 94 -4.99 -3.41 -3.30
N HIS A 95 -5.90 -4.33 -2.98
CA HIS A 95 -5.55 -5.71 -2.67
C HIS A 95 -5.86 -6.54 -3.91
N THR A 96 -4.82 -6.87 -4.67
CA THR A 96 -4.97 -7.77 -5.82
C THR A 96 -4.74 -9.20 -5.33
N SER A 97 -5.83 -9.92 -5.05
CA SER A 97 -5.78 -11.36 -4.86
C SER A 97 -5.86 -12.03 -6.23
N GLU A 98 -4.76 -12.53 -6.75
CA GLU A 98 -4.75 -13.25 -8.03
C GLU A 98 -5.22 -14.70 -7.83
N VAL A 99 -6.28 -15.08 -8.54
CA VAL A 99 -6.85 -16.44 -8.54
C VAL A 99 -6.32 -17.19 -9.76
N HIS A 100 -5.44 -18.16 -9.55
CA HIS A 100 -5.08 -19.16 -10.56
C HIS A 100 -5.92 -20.42 -10.30
N GLY A 101 -7.08 -20.53 -10.95
CA GLY A 101 -7.95 -21.70 -10.86
C GLY A 101 -8.59 -22.00 -12.20
N ASN A 102 -8.29 -23.16 -12.76
CA ASN A 102 -8.98 -23.69 -13.94
C ASN A 102 -10.45 -23.93 -13.55
N ALA A 103 -11.37 -23.34 -14.30
CA ALA A 103 -12.80 -23.41 -13.99
C ALA A 103 -13.35 -24.83 -14.20
N GLU A 104 -13.56 -25.56 -13.11
CA GLU A 104 -14.57 -26.63 -13.05
C GLU A 104 -15.59 -26.26 -11.96
N VAL A 105 -16.85 -26.09 -12.38
CA VAL A 105 -17.95 -25.64 -11.53
C VAL A 105 -18.55 -26.87 -10.83
N HIS A 106 -18.34 -26.99 -9.52
CA HIS A 106 -19.10 -27.88 -8.66
C HIS A 106 -19.90 -27.04 -7.64
N ALA A 107 -21.23 -27.07 -7.76
CA ALA A 107 -22.13 -26.45 -6.79
C ALA A 107 -22.39 -27.43 -5.61
N SER A 108 -22.12 -26.99 -4.39
CA SER A 108 -22.35 -27.73 -3.15
C SER A 108 -23.22 -26.92 -2.19
N PHE A 109 -24.24 -27.56 -1.62
CA PHE A 109 -25.32 -27.01 -0.77
C PHE A 109 -24.91 -26.63 0.67
N PHE A 110 -23.63 -26.30 0.92
CA PHE A 110 -23.13 -25.82 2.21
C PHE A 110 -22.48 -24.45 2.02
N ASP A 111 -23.30 -23.41 1.88
CA ASP A 111 -22.86 -22.04 1.62
C ASP A 111 -22.39 -21.36 2.93
N ILE A 112 -21.15 -21.63 3.34
CA ILE A 112 -20.33 -20.67 4.07
C ILE A 112 -19.61 -19.87 2.98
N GLY A 113 -20.01 -18.61 2.79
CA GLY A 113 -19.50 -17.69 1.78
C GLY A 113 -18.03 -17.28 2.00
N GLY A 114 -17.12 -18.23 1.88
CA GLY A 114 -15.67 -18.04 1.87
C GLY A 114 -15.06 -18.94 0.81
N SER A 115 -14.62 -18.35 -0.29
CA SER A 115 -13.90 -19.07 -1.34
C SER A 115 -12.56 -19.58 -0.80
N VAL A 116 -12.34 -20.89 -0.82
CA VAL A 116 -11.05 -21.51 -0.47
C VAL A 116 -10.09 -21.28 -1.65
N SER A 117 -9.06 -20.47 -1.46
CA SER A 117 -8.04 -20.20 -2.46
C SER A 117 -6.88 -21.21 -2.37
N ALA A 118 -6.52 -21.80 -3.52
CA ALA A 118 -5.38 -22.73 -3.64
C ALA A 118 -4.02 -22.02 -3.79
N GLY A 119 -4.01 -20.70 -3.70
CA GLY A 119 -2.81 -19.86 -3.70
C GLY A 119 -3.15 -18.48 -3.16
N PHE A 120 -2.37 -17.99 -2.22
CA PHE A 120 -2.56 -16.67 -1.60
C PHE A 120 -1.27 -15.88 -1.75
N SER A 121 -1.29 -14.84 -2.59
CA SER A 121 -0.19 -13.88 -2.70
C SER A 121 -0.55 -12.63 -1.90
N ASN A 122 0.28 -12.29 -0.92
CA ASN A 122 0.20 -11.01 -0.21
C ASN A 122 1.00 -9.97 -1.02
N SER A 123 0.39 -9.39 -2.06
CA SER A 123 0.99 -8.28 -2.81
C SER A 123 0.55 -6.93 -2.23
N ASN A 124 1.49 -5.99 -2.13
CA ASN A 124 1.19 -4.60 -1.84
C ASN A 124 1.14 -3.86 -3.17
N SER A 125 -0.05 -3.46 -3.61
CA SER A 125 -0.25 -2.66 -4.82
C SER A 125 -1.01 -1.37 -4.52
N SER A 126 -0.79 -0.38 -5.36
CA SER A 126 -1.40 0.94 -5.27
C SER A 126 -1.72 1.42 -6.67
N THR A 127 -2.97 1.81 -6.89
CA THR A 127 -3.44 2.33 -8.19
C THR A 127 -3.54 3.85 -8.10
N VAL A 128 -2.92 4.53 -9.05
CA VAL A 128 -2.86 5.99 -9.11
C VAL A 128 -3.86 6.49 -10.16
N ALA A 129 -4.82 7.31 -9.74
CA ALA A 129 -5.72 8.03 -10.63
C ALA A 129 -5.20 9.46 -10.86
N ILE A 130 -5.09 9.88 -12.13
CA ILE A 130 -4.62 11.22 -12.51
C ILE A 130 -5.83 12.15 -12.63
N ASP A 131 -5.74 13.34 -12.04
CA ASP A 131 -6.81 14.33 -12.09
C ASP A 131 -7.08 14.82 -13.53
N HIS A 132 -8.33 14.69 -13.95
CA HIS A 132 -8.82 15.10 -15.27
C HIS A 132 -9.46 16.49 -15.28
N SER A 133 -9.44 17.22 -14.16
CA SER A 133 -9.90 18.61 -14.09
C SER A 133 -9.16 19.51 -15.10
N LEU A 134 -9.83 20.58 -15.56
CA LEU A 134 -9.25 21.50 -16.53
C LEU A 134 -8.05 22.23 -15.90
N SER A 135 -6.83 21.85 -16.30
CA SER A 135 -5.59 22.40 -15.71
C SER A 135 -4.78 23.26 -16.67
N LEU A 136 -5.09 23.24 -17.96
CA LEU A 136 -4.42 24.01 -19.00
C LEU A 136 -5.47 24.60 -19.96
N ALA A 137 -5.16 25.76 -20.54
CA ALA A 137 -6.07 26.45 -21.44
C ALA A 137 -6.21 25.72 -22.78
N GLY A 138 -7.44 25.37 -23.15
CA GLY A 138 -7.79 24.67 -24.39
C GLY A 138 -7.90 23.15 -24.22
N GLU A 139 -8.82 22.53 -24.97
CA GLU A 139 -9.02 21.07 -24.99
C GLU A 139 -7.98 20.41 -25.91
N ARG A 140 -6.73 20.37 -25.45
CA ARG A 140 -5.61 19.75 -26.19
C ARG A 140 -5.22 18.42 -25.56
N THR A 141 -4.78 17.49 -26.40
CA THR A 141 -4.17 16.25 -25.94
C THR A 141 -2.82 16.52 -25.25
N TRP A 142 -2.30 15.55 -24.50
CA TRP A 142 -0.99 15.68 -23.86
C TRP A 142 0.13 15.84 -24.89
N ALA A 143 0.05 15.13 -26.02
CA ALA A 143 1.02 15.24 -27.10
C ALA A 143 1.03 16.64 -27.73
N GLU A 144 -0.14 17.21 -28.03
CA GLU A 144 -0.26 18.57 -28.57
C GLU A 144 0.24 19.64 -27.59
N THR A 145 -0.11 19.48 -26.32
CA THR A 145 0.30 20.40 -25.25
C THR A 145 1.83 20.39 -25.06
N MET A 146 2.43 19.20 -25.11
CA MET A 146 3.88 19.03 -24.96
C MET A 146 4.65 19.25 -26.26
N GLY A 147 3.97 19.32 -27.41
CA GLY A 147 4.60 19.38 -28.73
C GLY A 147 5.39 18.13 -29.08
N LEU A 148 4.87 16.96 -28.71
CA LEU A 148 5.46 15.66 -29.02
C LEU A 148 5.06 15.20 -30.43
N ASN A 149 6.04 14.75 -31.20
CA ASN A 149 5.85 13.95 -32.41
C ASN A 149 5.87 12.44 -32.08
N THR A 150 5.69 11.58 -33.07
CA THR A 150 5.62 10.11 -32.88
C THR A 150 6.96 9.44 -32.56
N ALA A 151 8.08 10.10 -32.82
CA ALA A 151 9.43 9.64 -32.50
C ALA A 151 9.98 10.24 -31.20
N ASP A 152 9.34 11.30 -30.68
CA ASP A 152 9.70 11.93 -29.43
C ASP A 152 9.35 11.02 -28.25
N THR A 153 10.10 11.19 -27.16
CA THR A 153 9.82 10.51 -25.89
C THR A 153 9.55 11.53 -24.79
N ALA A 154 8.82 11.10 -23.76
CA ALA A 154 8.57 11.89 -22.56
C ALA A 154 9.17 11.19 -21.33
N ARG A 155 9.57 11.99 -20.35
CA ARG A 155 9.93 11.54 -19.01
C ARG A 155 8.82 11.87 -18.02
N LEU A 156 8.62 10.96 -17.07
CA LEU A 156 7.77 11.15 -15.92
C LEU A 156 8.65 11.44 -14.70
N ASN A 157 8.33 12.54 -14.02
CA ASN A 157 8.76 12.77 -12.65
C ASN A 157 7.52 12.72 -11.75
N ALA A 158 7.64 12.19 -10.54
CA ALA A 158 6.53 12.05 -9.62
C ALA A 158 6.98 12.30 -8.20
N ASN A 159 6.11 12.96 -7.43
CA ASN A 159 6.27 13.06 -5.99
C ASN A 159 5.58 11.86 -5.34
N ILE A 160 6.36 11.09 -4.59
CA ILE A 160 5.90 9.87 -3.93
C ILE A 160 6.12 9.93 -2.43
N ARG A 161 5.24 9.27 -1.68
CA ARG A 161 5.33 9.09 -0.22
C ARG A 161 5.16 7.62 0.14
N TYR A 162 6.03 7.11 0.99
CA TYR A 162 5.83 5.78 1.58
C TYR A 162 4.80 5.85 2.71
N VAL A 163 3.83 4.94 2.70
CA VAL A 163 2.77 4.88 3.71
C VAL A 163 2.74 3.49 4.32
N ASN A 164 2.90 3.44 5.65
CA ASN A 164 2.77 2.21 6.42
C ASN A 164 1.36 2.10 7.01
N THR A 165 0.62 1.08 6.58
CA THR A 165 -0.73 0.76 7.09
C THR A 165 -0.73 -0.50 7.94
N GLY A 166 0.44 -1.02 8.28
CA GLY A 166 0.61 -2.17 9.17
C GLY A 166 0.62 -1.74 10.64
N THR A 167 1.00 -2.69 11.49
CA THR A 167 0.95 -2.53 12.95
C THR A 167 2.34 -2.34 13.58
N ALA A 168 3.41 -2.39 12.80
CA ALA A 168 4.79 -2.19 13.27
C ALA A 168 5.57 -1.22 12.37
N PRO A 169 6.56 -0.49 12.91
CA PRO A 169 7.41 0.41 12.13
C PRO A 169 8.47 -0.35 11.30
N ILE A 170 9.10 0.37 10.37
CA ILE A 170 10.33 -0.04 9.69
C ILE A 170 11.39 1.03 9.95
N TYR A 171 12.64 0.63 10.15
CA TYR A 171 13.73 1.55 10.53
C TYR A 171 14.71 1.83 9.39
N ASN A 172 15.20 0.80 8.71
CA ASN A 172 16.36 0.92 7.80
C ASN A 172 16.14 0.28 6.42
N VAL A 173 14.88 0.00 6.04
CA VAL A 173 14.55 -0.59 4.74
C VAL A 173 13.46 0.24 4.07
N LEU A 174 13.73 0.70 2.85
CA LEU A 174 12.72 1.22 1.95
C LEU A 174 12.45 0.17 0.87
N PRO A 175 11.18 -0.14 0.55
CA PRO A 175 10.87 -1.15 -0.44
C PRO A 175 11.23 -0.66 -1.85
N THR A 176 11.69 -1.58 -2.69
CA THR A 176 11.77 -1.37 -4.14
C THR A 176 10.35 -1.32 -4.71
N THR A 177 10.06 -0.31 -5.53
CA THR A 177 8.75 -0.13 -6.17
C THR A 177 8.93 -0.09 -7.68
N SER A 178 8.17 -0.92 -8.38
CA SER A 178 8.08 -0.90 -9.84
C SER A 178 6.86 -0.10 -10.27
N LEU A 179 7.04 0.87 -11.17
CA LEU A 179 5.93 1.53 -11.87
C LEU A 179 5.53 0.64 -13.06
N VAL A 180 4.25 0.29 -13.15
CA VAL A 180 3.68 -0.60 -14.18
C VAL A 180 2.58 0.14 -14.93
#